data_AF-A0A2V2CKP1-F1
#
_entry.id   AF-A0A2V2CKP1-F1
#
_cell.length_a   1.000
_cell.length_b   1.000
_cell.length_c   1.000
_cell.angle_alpha   90.00
_cell.angle_beta   90.00
_cell.angle_gamma   90.00
#
_symmetry.space_group_name_H-M   'P 1'
#
loop_
_entity.id
_entity.type
_entity.pdbx_description
1 polymer ?
#
loop_
_entity_poly.entity_id
_entity_poly.type
_entity_poly.pdbx_seq_one_letter_code
_entity_poly.pdbx_strand_id
1 'polypeptide(L)'
;MKKDNFKSALALILIFAVFALILAGVNVFTAPIIESNGSAQELAPLLSVMPEAKGFETLYDVNASGSTLAEVPETVQGIYAETSGLGYALRLSTTQGYTGEPIELTMAVDAEGKISGIELTAYPDSKDFGAEYPGSFLGQDSAMAEVGLVAGVTYSSKAFKDAVSDGFAALIANGLVGAGVKSDAQLLLEQLPAVFPGMVNAEGVAQYEERELAGGEFTYIQQVMKAANGCGFAYVAADGDKSYLAVCNAQGACRVYDAEGADVTGSVNPSLLEEVTADAAANQEVFAEREMSRLGKLVAEGAELTALPLDNVFSTVTGAYLIKDGGTEYYGFSARALGYSNLPMICYFVLDGNGAIVAMTAEEFILMGDYFTDYALDEAQYKAGFAGLTADTWTGEQALISGATVSSNAVADAATDVFDAFKTVTENGGEGQ
;
A
#
# COMPACT_ATOMS: atom_id res chain seq x y z
N MET A 1 15.17 -56.37 63.66
CA MET A 1 15.21 -55.22 62.71
C MET A 1 14.75 -55.53 61.27
N LYS A 2 14.06 -56.65 60.95
CA LYS A 2 13.60 -56.92 59.56
C LYS A 2 12.10 -56.69 59.30
N LYS A 3 11.24 -56.64 60.33
CA LYS A 3 9.77 -56.64 60.16
C LYS A 3 9.17 -55.23 60.09
N ASP A 4 9.75 -54.25 60.79
CA ASP A 4 9.24 -52.87 60.82
C ASP A 4 9.65 -52.08 59.57
N ASN A 5 10.88 -52.26 59.08
CA ASN A 5 11.33 -51.64 57.83
C ASN A 5 10.52 -52.11 56.60
N PHE A 6 10.06 -53.36 56.59
CA PHE A 6 9.21 -53.89 55.52
C PHE A 6 7.79 -53.29 55.55
N LYS A 7 7.22 -53.09 56.74
CA LYS A 7 5.91 -52.44 56.90
C LYS A 7 5.94 -50.97 56.46
N SER A 8 6.98 -50.23 56.83
CA SER A 8 7.16 -48.85 56.40
C SER A 8 7.38 -48.73 54.89
N ALA A 9 8.18 -49.62 54.30
CA ALA A 9 8.37 -49.65 52.85
C ALA A 9 7.06 -50.01 52.10
N LEU A 10 6.30 -50.98 52.61
CA LEU A 10 5.02 -51.37 52.03
C LEU A 10 3.95 -50.27 52.15
N ALA A 11 3.91 -49.57 53.28
CA ALA A 11 3.03 -48.42 53.47
C ALA A 11 3.37 -47.29 52.49
N LEU A 12 4.65 -47.02 52.25
CA LEU A 12 5.08 -46.02 51.27
C LEU A 12 4.64 -46.42 49.84
N ILE A 13 4.87 -47.67 49.45
CA ILE A 13 4.48 -48.18 48.13
C ILE A 13 2.96 -48.08 47.93
N LEU A 14 2.17 -48.42 48.95
CA LEU A 14 0.71 -48.31 48.91
C LEU A 14 0.25 -46.86 48.78
N ILE A 15 0.89 -45.93 49.51
CA ILE A 15 0.57 -44.50 49.42
C ILE A 15 0.91 -43.97 48.02
N PHE A 16 2.09 -44.30 47.49
CA PHE A 16 2.47 -43.92 46.12
C PHE A 16 1.52 -44.52 45.08
N ALA A 17 1.10 -45.78 45.24
CA ALA A 17 0.13 -46.41 44.34
C ALA A 17 -1.23 -45.71 44.39
N VAL A 18 -1.70 -45.30 45.57
CA VAL A 18 -2.95 -44.55 45.74
C VAL A 18 -2.84 -43.16 45.10
N PHE A 19 -1.75 -42.42 45.32
CA PHE A 19 -1.57 -41.11 44.70
C PHE A 19 -1.42 -41.21 43.17
N ALA A 20 -0.73 -42.23 42.66
CA ALA A 20 -0.64 -42.48 41.23
C ALA A 20 -2.00 -42.81 40.61
N LEU A 21 -2.83 -43.61 41.30
CA LEU A 21 -4.20 -43.90 40.87
C LEU A 21 -5.11 -42.69 40.92
N ILE A 22 -5.00 -41.84 41.94
CA ILE A 22 -5.77 -40.59 42.04
C ILE A 22 -5.34 -39.64 40.92
N LEU A 23 -4.04 -39.48 40.67
CA LEU A 23 -3.53 -38.59 39.61
C LEU A 23 -3.91 -39.10 38.22
N ALA A 24 -3.82 -40.41 37.99
CA ALA A 24 -4.27 -41.04 36.74
C ALA A 24 -5.79 -40.91 36.56
N GLY A 25 -6.57 -41.09 37.64
CA GLY A 25 -8.02 -40.91 37.63
C GLY A 25 -8.40 -39.46 37.32
N VAL A 26 -7.79 -38.49 38.00
CA VAL A 26 -7.97 -37.07 37.72
C VAL A 26 -7.61 -36.79 36.26
N ASN A 27 -6.46 -37.26 35.77
CA ASN A 27 -6.05 -37.05 34.38
C ASN A 27 -7.05 -37.65 33.36
N VAL A 28 -7.56 -38.86 33.59
CA VAL A 28 -8.55 -39.51 32.71
C VAL A 28 -9.90 -38.77 32.70
N PHE A 29 -10.29 -38.12 33.81
CA PHE A 29 -11.51 -37.31 33.88
C PHE A 29 -11.32 -35.87 33.40
N THR A 30 -10.16 -35.25 33.66
CA THR A 30 -9.89 -33.86 33.31
C THR A 30 -9.40 -33.70 31.88
N ALA A 31 -8.65 -34.65 31.32
CA ALA A 31 -8.16 -34.59 29.94
C ALA A 31 -9.29 -34.36 28.91
N PRO A 32 -10.40 -35.15 28.89
CA PRO A 32 -11.49 -34.91 27.95
C PRO A 32 -12.25 -33.59 28.19
N ILE A 33 -12.27 -33.08 29.43
CA ILE A 33 -12.90 -31.78 29.74
C ILE A 33 -12.00 -30.62 29.28
N ILE A 34 -10.68 -30.75 29.46
CA ILE A 34 -9.69 -29.77 28.99
C ILE A 34 -9.65 -29.77 27.46
N GLU A 35 -9.71 -30.93 26.83
CA GLU A 35 -9.79 -31.10 25.37
C GLU A 35 -11.10 -30.53 24.80
N SER A 36 -12.24 -30.79 25.46
CA SER A 36 -13.54 -30.22 25.06
C SER A 36 -13.64 -28.71 25.27
N ASN A 37 -13.04 -28.17 26.34
CA ASN A 37 -13.03 -26.73 26.61
C ASN A 37 -11.98 -26.00 25.75
N GLY A 38 -10.83 -26.62 25.51
CA GLY A 38 -9.78 -26.11 24.61
C GLY A 38 -10.28 -26.03 23.17
N SER A 39 -10.91 -27.08 22.67
CA SER A 39 -11.52 -27.07 21.33
C SER A 39 -12.66 -26.05 21.20
N ALA A 40 -13.48 -25.85 22.23
CA ALA A 40 -14.52 -24.81 22.22
C ALA A 40 -13.93 -23.39 22.15
N GLN A 41 -12.79 -23.15 22.79
CA GLN A 41 -12.11 -21.85 22.77
C GLN A 41 -11.36 -21.59 21.46
N GLU A 42 -10.81 -22.64 20.84
CA GLU A 42 -10.16 -22.58 19.52
C GLU A 42 -11.15 -22.41 18.36
N LEU A 43 -12.37 -22.97 18.49
CA LEU A 43 -13.42 -22.86 17.48
C LEU A 43 -14.27 -21.58 17.62
N ALA A 44 -14.19 -20.88 18.76
CA ALA A 44 -15.00 -19.69 19.02
C ALA A 44 -14.83 -18.59 17.95
N PRO A 45 -13.60 -18.25 17.49
CA PRO A 45 -13.43 -17.29 16.39
C PRO A 45 -14.00 -17.79 15.06
N LEU A 46 -14.01 -19.11 14.80
CA LEU A 46 -14.58 -19.66 13.56
C LEU A 46 -16.11 -19.58 13.59
N LEU A 47 -16.72 -19.84 14.74
CA LEU A 47 -18.17 -19.75 14.94
C LEU A 47 -18.69 -18.31 14.94
N SER A 48 -17.86 -17.32 15.27
CA SER A 48 -18.29 -15.92 15.23
C SER A 48 -18.45 -15.42 13.80
N VAL A 49 -17.59 -15.85 12.88
CA VAL A 49 -17.70 -15.52 11.44
C VAL A 49 -18.60 -16.49 10.67
N MET A 50 -18.89 -17.67 11.22
CA MET A 50 -19.77 -18.68 10.61
C MET A 50 -20.71 -19.30 11.64
N PRO A 51 -21.72 -18.55 12.13
CA PRO A 51 -22.59 -18.98 13.24
C PRO A 51 -23.49 -20.17 12.91
N GLU A 52 -23.71 -20.46 11.63
CA GLU A 52 -24.51 -21.59 11.17
C GLU A 52 -23.71 -22.90 10.98
N ALA A 53 -22.39 -22.88 11.23
CA ALA A 53 -21.52 -24.04 11.08
C ALA A 53 -21.96 -25.22 11.97
N LYS A 54 -21.92 -26.44 11.41
CA LYS A 54 -22.21 -27.67 12.15
C LYS A 54 -20.95 -28.30 12.76
N GLY A 55 -19.79 -27.90 12.26
CA GLY A 55 -18.48 -28.34 12.72
C GLY A 55 -17.40 -27.95 11.72
N PHE A 56 -16.14 -28.07 12.15
CA PHE A 56 -14.97 -27.72 11.35
C PHE A 56 -13.97 -28.88 11.32
N GLU A 57 -13.44 -29.15 10.12
CA GLU A 57 -12.28 -30.02 9.90
C GLU A 57 -11.04 -29.14 9.66
N THR A 58 -9.97 -29.36 10.40
CA THR A 58 -8.72 -28.61 10.21
C THR A 58 -8.00 -29.11 8.96
N LEU A 59 -7.82 -28.24 7.97
CA LEU A 59 -7.02 -28.53 6.77
C LEU A 59 -5.57 -28.08 6.93
N TYR A 60 -5.35 -26.99 7.65
CA TYR A 60 -4.04 -26.44 7.96
C TYR A 60 -4.06 -25.73 9.31
N ASP A 61 -2.98 -25.89 10.07
CA ASP A 61 -2.67 -25.09 11.27
C ASP A 61 -1.15 -24.97 11.34
N VAL A 62 -0.65 -23.74 11.49
CA VAL A 62 0.79 -23.45 11.50
C VAL A 62 1.54 -24.16 12.64
N ASN A 63 0.85 -24.51 13.73
CA ASN A 63 1.41 -25.20 14.88
C ASN A 63 1.26 -26.73 14.80
N ALA A 64 0.53 -27.25 13.81
CA ALA A 64 0.31 -28.68 13.62
C ALA A 64 1.21 -29.25 12.52
N SER A 65 1.60 -30.52 12.68
CA SER A 65 2.32 -31.26 11.64
C SER A 65 1.35 -32.09 10.79
N GLY A 66 1.53 -32.10 9.47
CA GLY A 66 0.82 -33.03 8.58
C GLY A 66 -0.14 -32.41 7.56
N SER A 67 -0.18 -31.08 7.41
CA SER A 67 -0.90 -30.47 6.29
C SER A 67 -0.31 -30.89 4.94
N THR A 68 -1.19 -31.13 3.97
CA THR A 68 -0.83 -31.35 2.56
C THR A 68 -1.07 -30.12 1.69
N LEU A 69 -1.51 -29.01 2.27
CA LEU A 69 -1.73 -27.78 1.52
C LEU A 69 -0.39 -27.19 1.07
N ALA A 70 -0.35 -26.73 -0.17
CA ALA A 70 0.80 -26.05 -0.76
C ALA A 70 0.61 -24.52 -0.70
N GLU A 71 1.71 -23.78 -0.82
CA GLU A 71 1.70 -22.32 -1.02
C GLU A 71 0.84 -21.54 -0.01
N VAL A 72 0.88 -21.95 1.27
CA VAL A 72 0.19 -21.25 2.36
C VAL A 72 1.08 -20.09 2.85
N PRO A 73 0.67 -18.81 2.68
CA PRO A 73 1.45 -17.66 3.15
C PRO A 73 1.61 -17.64 4.68
N GLU A 74 2.68 -17.01 5.17
CA GLU A 74 2.96 -16.92 6.62
C GLU A 74 1.87 -16.21 7.42
N THR A 75 1.08 -15.36 6.76
CA THR A 75 -0.06 -14.67 7.38
C THR A 75 -1.19 -15.62 7.73
N VAL A 76 -1.32 -16.76 7.04
CA VAL A 76 -2.36 -17.75 7.29
C VAL A 76 -1.95 -18.64 8.46
N GLN A 77 -2.67 -18.52 9.58
CA GLN A 77 -2.41 -19.29 10.80
C GLN A 77 -3.17 -20.62 10.85
N GLY A 78 -4.32 -20.69 10.18
CA GLY A 78 -5.11 -21.92 10.07
C GLY A 78 -6.19 -21.84 9.01
N ILE A 79 -6.53 -22.99 8.42
CA ILE A 79 -7.59 -23.17 7.42
C ILE A 79 -8.48 -24.34 7.88
N TYR A 80 -9.78 -24.10 7.90
CA TYR A 80 -10.78 -25.02 8.40
C TYR A 80 -11.91 -25.20 7.39
N ALA A 81 -12.23 -26.43 7.00
CA ALA A 81 -13.39 -26.74 6.19
C ALA A 81 -14.63 -26.92 7.07
N GLU A 82 -15.74 -26.28 6.73
CA GLU A 82 -17.01 -26.53 7.41
C GLU A 82 -17.63 -27.86 6.94
N THR A 83 -18.13 -28.65 7.90
CA THR A 83 -18.54 -30.06 7.67
C THR A 83 -19.87 -30.26 6.93
N SER A 84 -20.69 -29.23 6.76
CA SER A 84 -21.97 -29.26 6.06
C SER A 84 -21.93 -28.63 4.66
N GLY A 85 -20.75 -28.14 4.25
CA GLY A 85 -20.53 -27.54 2.93
C GLY A 85 -20.79 -26.04 2.88
N LEU A 86 -20.81 -25.34 4.02
CA LEU A 86 -20.97 -23.88 4.05
C LEU A 86 -19.74 -23.13 3.53
N GLY A 87 -18.58 -23.78 3.45
CA GLY A 87 -17.34 -23.21 2.93
C GLY A 87 -16.16 -23.42 3.88
N TYR A 88 -15.34 -22.39 4.03
CA TYR A 88 -14.09 -22.44 4.80
C TYR A 88 -13.99 -21.28 5.78
N ALA A 89 -13.30 -21.50 6.90
CA ALA A 89 -12.91 -20.44 7.84
C ALA A 89 -11.38 -20.40 7.95
N LEU A 90 -10.83 -19.20 8.12
CA LEU A 90 -9.39 -18.94 8.17
C LEU A 90 -9.07 -18.07 9.36
N ARG A 91 -7.97 -18.41 10.05
CA ARG A 91 -7.32 -17.53 11.03
C ARG A 91 -6.12 -16.90 10.36
N LEU A 92 -6.01 -15.58 10.44
CA LEU A 92 -4.97 -14.78 9.81
C LEU A 92 -4.29 -13.90 10.85
N SER A 93 -2.99 -13.67 10.68
CA SER A 93 -2.18 -12.79 11.51
C SER A 93 -1.13 -12.08 10.68
N THR A 94 -0.98 -10.77 10.85
CA THR A 94 0.02 -9.98 10.12
C THR A 94 0.71 -8.98 11.05
N THR A 95 2.03 -8.85 10.90
CA THR A 95 2.85 -7.86 11.63
C THR A 95 3.19 -6.65 10.75
N GLN A 96 2.55 -6.51 9.59
CA GLN A 96 2.77 -5.39 8.67
C GLN A 96 1.93 -4.14 9.03
N GLY A 97 1.25 -4.17 10.18
CA GLY A 97 0.54 -3.02 10.74
C GLY A 97 1.49 -1.91 11.21
N TYR A 98 0.93 -0.78 11.63
CA TYR A 98 1.71 0.42 11.97
C TYR A 98 2.68 0.21 13.13
N THR A 99 2.27 -0.54 14.16
CA THR A 99 3.09 -0.81 15.35
C THR A 99 4.06 -1.99 15.17
N GLY A 100 3.89 -2.80 14.14
CA GLY A 100 4.59 -4.08 13.96
C GLY A 100 4.10 -5.20 14.88
N GLU A 101 3.19 -4.92 15.81
CA GLU A 101 2.52 -5.95 16.62
C GLU A 101 1.44 -6.67 15.78
N PRO A 102 1.12 -7.93 16.08
CA PRO A 102 0.19 -8.71 15.26
C PRO A 102 -1.23 -8.13 15.21
N ILE A 103 -1.72 -7.86 14.00
CA ILE A 103 -3.15 -7.71 13.71
C ILE A 103 -3.69 -9.12 13.42
N GLU A 104 -4.66 -9.57 14.21
CA GLU A 104 -5.29 -10.88 14.06
C GLU A 104 -6.74 -10.73 13.61
N LEU A 105 -7.12 -11.53 12.62
CA LEU A 105 -8.49 -11.59 12.12
C LEU A 105 -8.90 -13.03 11.81
N THR A 106 -10.19 -13.28 11.88
CA THR A 106 -10.80 -14.51 11.39
C THR A 106 -11.73 -14.16 10.22
N MET A 107 -11.73 -14.98 9.18
CA MET A 107 -12.55 -14.79 7.98
C MET A 107 -13.25 -16.09 7.62
N ALA A 108 -14.49 -16.02 7.17
CA ALA A 108 -15.25 -17.10 6.55
C ALA A 108 -15.47 -16.81 5.07
N VAL A 109 -15.26 -17.82 4.25
CA VAL A 109 -15.51 -17.81 2.80
C VAL A 109 -16.56 -18.87 2.50
N ASP A 110 -17.64 -18.49 1.83
CA ASP A 110 -18.71 -19.41 1.45
C ASP A 110 -18.30 -20.36 0.30
N ALA A 111 -19.20 -21.29 -0.05
CA ALA A 111 -18.97 -22.25 -1.12
C ALA A 111 -18.84 -21.61 -2.51
N GLU A 112 -19.36 -20.38 -2.68
CA GLU A 112 -19.25 -19.58 -3.89
C GLU A 112 -17.93 -18.79 -3.97
N GLY A 113 -17.08 -18.86 -2.93
CA GLY A 113 -15.80 -18.16 -2.88
C GLY A 113 -15.92 -16.70 -2.45
N LYS A 114 -17.01 -16.32 -1.76
CA LYS A 114 -17.25 -14.97 -1.24
C LYS A 114 -17.10 -14.92 0.27
N ILE A 115 -16.65 -13.78 0.79
CA ILE A 115 -16.52 -13.57 2.23
C ILE A 115 -17.91 -13.51 2.85
N SER A 116 -18.25 -14.47 3.71
CA SER A 116 -19.54 -14.54 4.42
C SER A 116 -19.47 -13.99 5.85
N GLY A 117 -18.26 -13.86 6.40
CA GLY A 117 -18.02 -13.28 7.72
C GLY A 117 -16.56 -12.86 7.89
N ILE A 118 -16.33 -11.80 8.65
CA ILE A 118 -14.99 -11.32 8.97
C ILE A 118 -15.00 -10.62 10.33
N GLU A 119 -14.01 -10.90 11.16
CA GLU A 119 -13.90 -10.32 12.50
C GLU A 119 -12.44 -10.10 12.87
N LEU A 120 -12.16 -8.94 13.48
CA LEU A 120 -10.89 -8.64 14.13
C LEU A 120 -10.85 -9.29 15.51
N THR A 121 -9.85 -10.12 15.75
CA THR A 121 -9.61 -10.75 17.05
C THR A 121 -8.56 -10.00 17.86
N ALA A 122 -7.62 -9.30 17.21
CA ALA A 122 -6.66 -8.41 17.86
C ALA A 122 -6.27 -7.24 16.93
N TYR A 123 -6.22 -6.02 17.48
CA TYR A 123 -5.78 -4.82 16.78
C TYR A 123 -4.94 -3.94 17.71
N PRO A 124 -3.60 -3.91 17.55
CA PRO A 124 -2.68 -3.22 18.46
C PRO A 124 -2.41 -1.75 18.07
N ASP A 125 -2.78 -1.33 16.87
CA ASP A 125 -2.46 0.00 16.37
C ASP A 125 -3.27 1.10 17.06
N SER A 126 -2.62 2.24 17.30
CA SER A 126 -3.18 3.34 18.09
C SER A 126 -4.33 4.08 17.41
N LYS A 127 -4.43 3.97 16.07
CA LYS A 127 -5.49 4.57 15.26
C LYS A 127 -6.23 3.45 14.53
N ASP A 128 -7.52 3.35 14.78
CA ASP A 128 -8.43 2.35 14.22
C ASP A 128 -8.95 2.80 12.84
N PHE A 129 -9.08 1.87 11.90
CA PHE A 129 -9.69 2.10 10.58
C PHE A 129 -11.23 2.03 10.60
N GLY A 130 -11.83 1.80 11.76
CA GLY A 130 -13.27 1.78 12.00
C GLY A 130 -13.93 0.44 11.65
N ALA A 131 -15.05 0.15 12.29
CA ALA A 131 -15.80 -1.10 12.05
C ALA A 131 -16.39 -1.21 10.63
N GLU A 132 -16.56 -0.08 9.94
CA GLU A 132 -17.02 -0.05 8.55
C GLU A 132 -16.02 -0.70 7.59
N TYR A 133 -14.71 -0.61 7.90
CA TYR A 133 -13.67 -1.12 7.00
C TYR A 133 -13.68 -2.65 6.90
N PRO A 134 -13.60 -3.45 7.98
CA PRO A 134 -13.79 -4.89 7.89
C PRO A 134 -15.14 -5.27 7.26
N GLY A 135 -16.20 -4.50 7.54
CA GLY A 135 -17.53 -4.73 6.96
C GLY A 135 -17.56 -4.64 5.42
N SER A 136 -16.69 -3.82 4.81
CA SER A 136 -16.60 -3.67 3.35
C SER A 136 -16.16 -4.95 2.61
N PHE A 137 -15.54 -5.90 3.32
CA PHE A 137 -15.11 -7.17 2.74
C PHE A 137 -16.26 -8.17 2.58
N LEU A 138 -17.38 -8.01 3.29
CA LEU A 138 -18.50 -8.94 3.22
C LEU A 138 -19.10 -8.98 1.80
N GLY A 139 -19.30 -10.19 1.27
CA GLY A 139 -19.80 -10.45 -0.08
C GLY A 139 -18.76 -10.33 -1.20
N GLN A 140 -17.56 -9.83 -0.90
CA GLN A 140 -16.46 -9.75 -1.86
C GLN A 140 -15.87 -11.15 -2.11
N ASP A 141 -15.37 -11.37 -3.32
CA ASP A 141 -14.51 -12.52 -3.63
C ASP A 141 -13.03 -12.10 -3.59
N SER A 142 -12.14 -12.98 -4.04
CA SER A 142 -10.70 -12.72 -4.07
C SER A 142 -10.27 -11.54 -4.96
N ALA A 143 -11.13 -11.00 -5.83
CA ALA A 143 -10.84 -9.78 -6.57
C ALA A 143 -11.01 -8.51 -5.71
N MET A 144 -11.81 -8.56 -4.63
CA MET A 144 -12.04 -7.45 -3.69
C MET A 144 -12.32 -6.10 -4.36
N ALA A 145 -13.20 -6.09 -5.38
CA ALA A 145 -13.41 -4.96 -6.28
C ALA A 145 -13.85 -3.66 -5.58
N GLU A 146 -14.57 -3.77 -4.47
CA GLU A 146 -15.14 -2.61 -3.79
C GLU A 146 -14.36 -2.20 -2.53
N VAL A 147 -13.23 -2.87 -2.26
CA VAL A 147 -12.46 -2.65 -1.02
C VAL A 147 -11.29 -1.70 -1.27
N GLY A 148 -11.42 -0.47 -0.77
CA GLY A 148 -10.33 0.52 -0.76
C GLY A 148 -9.33 0.34 0.39
N LEU A 149 -8.42 1.30 0.55
CA LEU A 149 -7.68 1.51 1.81
C LEU A 149 -8.29 2.67 2.58
N VAL A 150 -8.02 2.75 3.88
CA VAL A 150 -8.54 3.82 4.72
C VAL A 150 -7.49 4.93 4.89
N ALA A 151 -7.86 6.13 4.45
CA ALA A 151 -6.98 7.31 4.50
C ALA A 151 -6.52 7.62 5.94
N GLY A 152 -5.22 7.86 6.10
CA GLY A 152 -4.62 8.19 7.39
C GLY A 152 -4.45 7.02 8.36
N VAL A 153 -4.72 5.78 7.93
CA VAL A 153 -4.41 4.49 8.58
C VAL A 153 -4.04 3.44 7.50
N THR A 154 -3.31 3.90 6.49
CA THR A 154 -3.01 3.13 5.27
C THR A 154 -2.19 1.87 5.57
N TYR A 155 -1.18 1.95 6.45
CA TYR A 155 -0.41 0.79 6.90
C TYR A 155 -1.31 -0.34 7.42
N SER A 156 -2.14 -0.03 8.42
CA SER A 156 -3.00 -1.01 9.09
C SER A 156 -4.10 -1.55 8.18
N SER A 157 -4.75 -0.68 7.40
CA SER A 157 -5.78 -1.11 6.45
C SER A 157 -5.21 -1.95 5.30
N LYS A 158 -4.02 -1.61 4.81
CA LYS A 158 -3.29 -2.41 3.81
C LYS A 158 -2.91 -3.77 4.37
N ALA A 159 -2.29 -3.82 5.55
CA ALA A 159 -1.91 -5.08 6.18
C ALA A 159 -3.11 -6.02 6.36
N PHE A 160 -4.27 -5.49 6.77
CA PHE A 160 -5.52 -6.24 6.87
C PHE A 160 -5.98 -6.77 5.50
N LYS A 161 -6.00 -5.92 4.46
CA LYS A 161 -6.38 -6.31 3.10
C LYS A 161 -5.43 -7.37 2.51
N ASP A 162 -4.13 -7.21 2.71
CA ASP A 162 -3.10 -8.15 2.26
C ASP A 162 -3.28 -9.52 2.96
N ALA A 163 -3.57 -9.53 4.26
CA ALA A 163 -3.83 -10.78 4.99
C ALA A 163 -5.08 -11.51 4.46
N VAL A 164 -6.15 -10.78 4.13
CA VAL A 164 -7.33 -11.35 3.45
C VAL A 164 -6.96 -11.91 2.08
N SER A 165 -6.13 -11.18 1.31
CA SER A 165 -5.65 -11.61 0.00
C SER A 165 -4.83 -12.89 0.08
N ASP A 166 -3.95 -13.01 1.08
CA ASP A 166 -3.15 -14.20 1.35
C ASP A 166 -4.03 -15.41 1.74
N GLY A 167 -5.08 -15.16 2.53
CA GLY A 167 -6.09 -16.16 2.85
C GLY A 167 -6.73 -16.75 1.59
N PHE A 168 -7.16 -15.88 0.66
CA PHE A 168 -7.67 -16.32 -0.64
C PHE A 168 -6.62 -17.03 -1.48
N ALA A 169 -5.38 -16.53 -1.52
CA ALA A 169 -4.30 -17.16 -2.27
C ALA A 169 -4.08 -18.61 -1.82
N ALA A 170 -4.09 -18.87 -0.51
CA ALA A 170 -3.98 -20.21 0.04
C ALA A 170 -5.17 -21.11 -0.37
N LEU A 171 -6.40 -20.61 -0.32
CA LEU A 171 -7.57 -21.39 -0.76
C LEU A 171 -7.52 -21.72 -2.26
N ILE A 172 -7.14 -20.74 -3.09
CA ILE A 172 -7.10 -20.86 -4.56
C ILE A 172 -5.98 -21.81 -4.99
N ALA A 173 -4.77 -21.66 -4.44
CA ALA A 173 -3.62 -22.51 -4.77
C ALA A 173 -3.90 -24.00 -4.48
N ASN A 174 -4.80 -24.28 -3.52
CA ASN A 174 -5.21 -25.62 -3.14
C ASN A 174 -6.55 -26.07 -3.75
N GLY A 175 -7.12 -25.28 -4.69
CA GLY A 175 -8.36 -25.62 -5.39
C GLY A 175 -9.60 -25.68 -4.51
N LEU A 176 -9.56 -25.02 -3.34
CA LEU A 176 -10.66 -25.00 -2.37
C LEU A 176 -11.77 -24.02 -2.78
N VAL A 177 -11.39 -22.90 -3.41
CA VAL A 177 -12.31 -21.90 -3.99
C VAL A 177 -11.80 -21.44 -5.36
N GLY A 178 -12.69 -20.89 -6.18
CA GLY A 178 -12.33 -20.26 -7.45
C GLY A 178 -11.75 -18.86 -7.27
N ALA A 179 -10.88 -18.43 -8.18
CA ALA A 179 -10.43 -17.04 -8.23
C ALA A 179 -11.56 -16.12 -8.70
N GLY A 180 -11.72 -14.98 -8.03
CA GLY A 180 -12.57 -13.89 -8.45
C GLY A 180 -12.04 -13.28 -9.75
N VAL A 181 -12.95 -12.76 -10.56
CA VAL A 181 -12.59 -12.11 -11.82
C VAL A 181 -12.49 -10.61 -11.57
N LYS A 182 -11.28 -10.07 -11.68
CA LYS A 182 -11.06 -8.62 -11.62
C LYS A 182 -11.80 -7.94 -12.79
N SER A 183 -12.41 -6.79 -12.53
CA SER A 183 -12.97 -5.96 -13.60
C SER A 183 -11.84 -5.36 -14.46
N ASP A 184 -12.16 -4.95 -15.69
CA ASP A 184 -11.21 -4.25 -16.56
C ASP A 184 -10.62 -3.01 -15.86
N ALA A 185 -11.46 -2.26 -15.14
CA ALA A 185 -11.02 -1.11 -14.37
C ALA A 185 -9.97 -1.51 -13.32
N GLN A 186 -10.19 -2.58 -12.55
CA GLN A 186 -9.21 -3.04 -11.56
C GLN A 186 -7.87 -3.42 -12.20
N LEU A 187 -7.90 -4.16 -13.32
CA LEU A 187 -6.70 -4.55 -14.05
C LEU A 187 -5.92 -3.34 -14.57
N LEU A 188 -6.65 -2.33 -15.07
CA LEU A 188 -6.06 -1.07 -15.51
C LEU A 188 -5.43 -0.31 -14.34
N LEU A 189 -6.13 -0.18 -13.21
CA LEU A 189 -5.62 0.55 -12.04
C LEU A 189 -4.36 -0.10 -11.43
N GLU A 190 -4.19 -1.41 -11.56
CA GLU A 190 -2.97 -2.12 -11.15
C GLU A 190 -1.72 -1.68 -11.92
N GLN A 191 -1.89 -1.03 -13.07
CA GLN A 191 -0.78 -0.51 -13.88
C GLN A 191 -0.28 0.85 -13.38
N LEU A 192 -1.04 1.58 -12.54
CA LEU A 192 -0.70 2.93 -12.09
C LEU A 192 0.72 3.05 -11.51
N PRO A 193 1.23 2.14 -10.66
CA PRO A 193 2.61 2.22 -10.17
C PRO A 193 3.67 2.18 -11.26
N ALA A 194 3.39 1.48 -12.37
CA ALA A 194 4.34 1.37 -13.49
C ALA A 194 4.26 2.58 -14.43
N VAL A 195 3.05 3.08 -14.70
CA VAL A 195 2.85 4.11 -15.75
C VAL A 195 2.66 5.53 -15.22
N PHE A 196 2.35 5.68 -13.94
CA PHE A 196 2.24 6.97 -13.26
C PHE A 196 2.74 6.89 -11.81
N PRO A 197 4.04 6.59 -11.59
CA PRO A 197 4.63 6.47 -10.26
C PRO A 197 4.44 7.72 -9.39
N GLY A 198 4.28 8.91 -9.98
CA GLY A 198 4.01 10.14 -9.23
C GLY A 198 2.74 10.12 -8.37
N MET A 199 1.76 9.28 -8.72
CA MET A 199 0.51 9.12 -7.96
C MET A 199 0.65 8.16 -6.79
N VAL A 200 1.79 7.49 -6.64
CA VAL A 200 1.94 6.30 -5.80
C VAL A 200 2.78 6.63 -4.57
N ASN A 201 2.32 6.17 -3.40
CA ASN A 201 3.08 6.34 -2.16
C ASN A 201 4.23 5.32 -2.07
N ALA A 202 5.07 5.44 -1.04
CA ALA A 202 6.21 4.55 -0.82
C ALA A 202 5.86 3.04 -0.66
N GLU A 203 4.57 2.70 -0.49
CA GLU A 203 4.09 1.31 -0.39
C GLU A 203 3.61 0.74 -1.74
N GLY A 204 3.72 1.52 -2.83
CA GLY A 204 3.22 1.10 -4.14
C GLY A 204 1.70 1.30 -4.31
N VAL A 205 1.06 2.09 -3.43
CA VAL A 205 -0.38 2.35 -3.50
C VAL A 205 -0.68 3.73 -4.07
N ALA A 206 -1.46 3.78 -5.15
CA ALA A 206 -1.95 5.02 -5.74
C ALA A 206 -2.83 5.82 -4.75
N GLN A 207 -2.55 7.13 -4.64
CA GLN A 207 -3.26 8.07 -3.78
C GLN A 207 -3.99 9.09 -4.65
N TYR A 208 -5.31 9.02 -4.66
CA TYR A 208 -6.13 9.89 -5.47
C TYR A 208 -7.49 10.18 -4.84
N GLU A 209 -8.08 11.29 -5.27
CA GLU A 209 -9.48 11.60 -5.06
C GLU A 209 -10.26 11.22 -6.31
N GLU A 210 -11.25 10.35 -6.17
CA GLU A 210 -12.16 9.99 -7.25
C GLU A 210 -13.26 11.05 -7.39
N ARG A 211 -13.53 11.49 -8.63
CA ARG A 211 -14.60 12.44 -8.91
C ARG A 211 -15.88 11.71 -9.25
N GLU A 212 -16.97 12.07 -8.57
CA GLU A 212 -18.32 11.63 -8.93
C GLU A 212 -18.70 12.21 -10.30
N LEU A 213 -19.06 11.34 -11.25
CA LEU A 213 -19.40 11.73 -12.62
C LEU A 213 -20.90 11.85 -12.80
N ALA A 214 -21.34 12.91 -13.49
CA ALA A 214 -22.73 13.03 -13.88
C ALA A 214 -23.03 12.11 -15.09
N GLY A 215 -24.23 11.54 -15.14
CA GLY A 215 -24.64 10.68 -16.25
C GLY A 215 -24.58 11.41 -17.59
N GLY A 216 -23.74 10.92 -18.50
CA GLY A 216 -23.52 11.51 -19.83
C GLY A 216 -22.61 12.74 -19.84
N GLU A 217 -21.85 12.99 -18.77
CA GLU A 217 -20.84 14.06 -18.72
C GLU A 217 -19.73 13.83 -19.77
N PHE A 218 -19.34 12.58 -19.95
CA PHE A 218 -18.29 12.15 -20.87
C PHE A 218 -18.77 11.10 -21.86
N THR A 219 -18.11 11.05 -23.02
CA THR A 219 -18.34 10.03 -24.04
C THR A 219 -17.54 8.77 -23.74
N TYR A 220 -16.28 8.93 -23.33
CA TYR A 220 -15.31 7.84 -23.17
C TYR A 220 -14.92 7.66 -21.70
N ILE A 221 -14.72 8.73 -20.95
CA ILE A 221 -14.28 8.66 -19.54
C ILE A 221 -15.36 7.99 -18.67
N GLN A 222 -14.96 6.94 -17.96
CA GLN A 222 -15.81 6.18 -17.02
C GLN A 222 -15.43 6.45 -15.55
N GLN A 223 -14.18 6.83 -15.30
CA GLN A 223 -13.67 7.14 -13.96
C GLN A 223 -12.61 8.22 -14.06
N VAL A 224 -12.58 9.14 -13.09
CA VAL A 224 -11.61 10.23 -13.00
C VAL A 224 -10.97 10.20 -11.63
N MET A 225 -9.64 10.12 -11.60
CA MET A 225 -8.84 10.05 -10.38
C MET A 225 -7.83 11.19 -10.39
N LYS A 226 -8.01 12.14 -9.49
CA LYS A 226 -7.09 13.26 -9.29
C LYS A 226 -6.00 12.84 -8.31
N ALA A 227 -4.73 12.93 -8.69
CA ALA A 227 -3.62 12.64 -7.80
C ALA A 227 -3.68 13.51 -6.53
N ALA A 228 -3.56 12.89 -5.35
CA ALA A 228 -3.68 13.57 -4.06
C ALA A 228 -2.59 14.65 -3.84
N ASN A 229 -1.44 14.50 -4.48
CA ASN A 229 -0.34 15.48 -4.47
C ASN A 229 -0.43 16.52 -5.61
N GLY A 230 -1.42 16.41 -6.49
CA GLY A 230 -1.62 17.31 -7.63
C GLY A 230 -0.69 17.07 -8.82
N CYS A 231 0.01 15.93 -8.89
CA CYS A 231 0.92 15.62 -10.00
C CYS A 231 0.19 15.34 -11.34
N GLY A 232 -1.13 15.19 -11.31
CA GLY A 232 -1.94 15.01 -12.50
C GLY A 232 -3.20 14.20 -12.25
N PHE A 233 -3.64 13.48 -13.29
CA PHE A 233 -4.86 12.70 -13.30
C PHE A 233 -4.65 11.32 -13.94
N ALA A 234 -5.39 10.34 -13.45
CA ALA A 234 -5.60 9.08 -14.14
C ALA A 234 -7.08 8.92 -14.48
N TYR A 235 -7.36 8.17 -15.54
CA TYR A 235 -8.68 7.98 -16.11
C TYR A 235 -8.85 6.52 -16.52
N VAL A 236 -9.99 5.93 -16.13
CA VAL A 236 -10.49 4.74 -16.84
C VAL A 236 -11.39 5.24 -17.94
N ALA A 237 -11.04 4.93 -19.19
CA ALA A 237 -11.81 5.30 -20.38
C ALA A 237 -12.21 4.06 -21.17
N ALA A 238 -13.34 4.13 -21.87
CA ALA A 238 -13.84 3.02 -22.68
C ALA A 238 -14.22 3.50 -24.09
N ASP A 239 -13.88 2.71 -25.11
CA ASP A 239 -14.34 2.88 -26.50
C ASP A 239 -14.86 1.54 -27.04
N GLY A 240 -16.18 1.40 -27.07
CA GLY A 240 -16.84 0.13 -27.35
C GLY A 240 -16.56 -0.91 -26.27
N ASP A 241 -16.06 -2.07 -26.66
CA ASP A 241 -15.73 -3.19 -25.76
C ASP A 241 -14.29 -3.11 -25.21
N LYS A 242 -13.56 -2.02 -25.47
CA LYS A 242 -12.17 -1.84 -25.01
C LYS A 242 -12.10 -0.80 -23.90
N SER A 243 -11.33 -1.13 -22.87
CA SER A 243 -11.03 -0.24 -21.74
C SER A 243 -9.56 0.18 -21.77
N TYR A 244 -9.28 1.40 -21.32
CA TYR A 244 -7.94 1.99 -21.31
C TYR A 244 -7.68 2.74 -20.02
N LEU A 245 -6.40 2.78 -19.62
CA LEU A 245 -5.89 3.65 -18.58
C LEU A 245 -5.24 4.86 -19.26
N ALA A 246 -5.83 6.03 -19.13
CA ALA A 246 -5.18 7.26 -19.56
C ALA A 246 -4.61 8.00 -18.35
N VAL A 247 -3.40 8.55 -18.48
CA VAL A 247 -2.72 9.32 -17.43
C VAL A 247 -2.27 10.64 -18.03
N CYS A 248 -2.44 11.72 -17.27
CA CYS A 248 -2.04 13.06 -17.65
C CYS A 248 -1.25 13.70 -16.52
N ASN A 249 -0.08 14.27 -16.83
CA ASN A 249 0.73 14.96 -15.83
C ASN A 249 0.27 16.41 -15.60
N ALA A 250 0.89 17.08 -14.63
CA ALA A 250 0.54 18.42 -14.21
C ALA A 250 0.73 19.52 -15.29
N GLN A 251 1.42 19.22 -16.40
CA GLN A 251 1.58 20.15 -17.53
C GLN A 251 0.73 19.78 -18.75
N GLY A 252 -0.08 18.71 -18.65
CA GLY A 252 -1.03 18.30 -19.69
C GLY A 252 -0.51 17.29 -20.71
N ALA A 253 0.69 16.74 -20.52
CA ALA A 253 1.14 15.61 -21.33
C ALA A 253 0.36 14.35 -20.90
N CYS A 254 -0.25 13.66 -21.87
CA CYS A 254 -1.09 12.49 -21.62
C CYS A 254 -0.60 11.24 -22.36
N ARG A 255 -0.76 10.08 -21.73
CA ARG A 255 -0.50 8.75 -22.29
C ARG A 255 -1.70 7.84 -22.06
N VAL A 256 -1.92 6.87 -22.95
CA VAL A 256 -3.02 5.90 -22.88
C VAL A 256 -2.45 4.50 -22.99
N TYR A 257 -2.85 3.63 -22.07
CA TYR A 257 -2.42 2.24 -21.97
C TYR A 257 -3.61 1.29 -22.11
N ASP A 258 -3.40 0.13 -22.73
CA ASP A 258 -4.38 -0.95 -22.78
C ASP A 258 -4.35 -1.83 -21.52
N ALA A 259 -5.23 -2.82 -21.44
CA ALA A 259 -5.34 -3.73 -20.29
C ALA A 259 -4.06 -4.57 -20.06
N GLU A 260 -3.23 -4.74 -21.08
CA GLU A 260 -1.93 -5.41 -21.02
C GLU A 260 -0.77 -4.48 -20.63
N GLY A 261 -1.02 -3.17 -20.49
CA GLY A 261 -0.04 -2.17 -20.09
C GLY A 261 0.82 -1.64 -21.24
N ALA A 262 0.43 -1.87 -22.49
CA ALA A 262 1.12 -1.31 -23.64
C ALA A 262 0.69 0.14 -23.88
N ASP A 263 1.65 1.04 -24.15
CA ASP A 263 1.35 2.40 -24.61
C ASP A 263 0.68 2.35 -26.00
N VAL A 264 -0.60 2.71 -26.04
CA VAL A 264 -1.44 2.76 -27.23
C VAL A 264 -1.86 4.18 -27.60
N THR A 265 -1.22 5.20 -27.02
CA THR A 265 -1.53 6.64 -27.21
C THR A 265 -1.66 7.02 -28.68
N GLY A 266 -0.76 6.52 -29.54
CA GLY A 266 -0.77 6.82 -30.97
C GLY A 266 -1.80 6.03 -31.81
N SER A 267 -2.55 5.11 -31.19
CA SER A 267 -3.46 4.19 -31.88
C SER A 267 -4.89 4.18 -31.33
N VAL A 268 -5.12 4.83 -30.18
CA VAL A 268 -6.44 5.02 -29.61
C VAL A 268 -7.26 5.99 -30.47
N ASN A 269 -8.58 5.96 -30.29
CA ASN A 269 -9.47 6.94 -30.89
C ASN A 269 -9.06 8.37 -30.49
N PRO A 270 -8.76 9.26 -31.46
CA PRO A 270 -8.29 10.61 -31.14
C PRO A 270 -9.26 11.40 -30.25
N SER A 271 -10.57 11.17 -30.37
CA SER A 271 -11.57 11.85 -29.55
C SER A 271 -11.52 11.43 -28.07
N LEU A 272 -11.07 10.21 -27.77
CA LEU A 272 -10.84 9.76 -26.39
C LEU A 272 -9.68 10.51 -25.77
N LEU A 273 -8.56 10.60 -26.48
CA LEU A 273 -7.38 11.35 -26.02
C LEU A 273 -7.69 12.84 -25.88
N GLU A 274 -8.46 13.42 -26.81
CA GLU A 274 -8.91 14.82 -26.73
C GLU A 274 -9.79 15.07 -25.51
N GLU A 275 -10.75 14.18 -25.22
CA GLU A 275 -11.64 14.30 -24.06
C GLU A 275 -10.87 14.24 -22.74
N VAL A 276 -9.95 13.27 -22.60
CA VAL A 276 -9.08 13.13 -21.42
C VAL A 276 -8.16 14.35 -21.26
N THR A 277 -7.51 14.80 -22.32
CA THR A 277 -6.61 15.95 -22.28
C THR A 277 -7.36 17.23 -21.91
N ALA A 278 -8.57 17.42 -22.44
CA ALA A 278 -9.40 18.59 -22.15
C ALA A 278 -9.88 18.61 -20.70
N ASP A 279 -10.31 17.46 -20.15
CA ASP A 279 -10.70 17.37 -18.74
C ASP A 279 -9.50 17.63 -17.81
N ALA A 280 -8.34 17.01 -18.06
CA ALA A 280 -7.15 17.24 -17.27
C ALA A 280 -6.75 18.73 -17.28
N ALA A 281 -6.69 19.35 -18.45
CA ALA A 281 -6.35 20.77 -18.59
C ALA A 281 -7.33 21.71 -17.88
N ALA A 282 -8.63 21.38 -17.88
CA ALA A 282 -9.65 22.19 -17.21
C ALA A 282 -9.60 22.11 -15.68
N ASN A 283 -9.09 21.01 -15.13
CA ASN A 283 -9.14 20.71 -13.69
C ASN A 283 -7.77 20.73 -12.99
N GLN A 284 -6.66 20.80 -13.74
CA GLN A 284 -5.31 20.80 -13.18
C GLN A 284 -5.00 22.07 -12.37
N GLU A 285 -4.37 21.89 -11.21
CA GLU A 285 -3.89 23.01 -10.42
C GLU A 285 -2.68 23.66 -11.12
N VAL A 286 -2.70 25.00 -11.21
CA VAL A 286 -1.62 25.77 -11.82
C VAL A 286 -0.56 26.10 -10.77
N PHE A 287 0.65 25.59 -10.95
CA PHE A 287 1.74 25.75 -9.98
C PHE A 287 2.80 26.79 -10.38
N ALA A 288 2.86 27.15 -11.65
CA ALA A 288 4.04 27.74 -12.26
C ALA A 288 4.55 29.02 -11.58
N GLU A 289 3.66 29.94 -11.23
CA GLU A 289 4.03 31.19 -10.54
C GLU A 289 4.66 30.93 -9.15
N ARG A 290 4.07 30.01 -8.37
CA ARG A 290 4.59 29.64 -7.04
C ARG A 290 5.94 28.95 -7.15
N GLU A 291 6.09 28.07 -8.13
CA GLU A 291 7.32 27.30 -8.34
C GLU A 291 8.47 28.21 -8.80
N MET A 292 8.24 29.07 -9.78
CA MET A 292 9.24 30.06 -10.22
C MET A 292 9.64 31.02 -9.09
N SER A 293 8.69 31.44 -8.25
CA SER A 293 8.98 32.27 -7.07
C SER A 293 9.87 31.57 -6.03
N ARG A 294 9.69 30.26 -5.84
CA ARG A 294 10.51 29.45 -4.93
C ARG A 294 11.89 29.17 -5.51
N LEU A 295 11.96 28.72 -6.76
CA LEU A 295 13.21 28.46 -7.47
C LEU A 295 14.06 29.72 -7.62
N GLY A 296 13.43 30.87 -7.89
CA GLY A 296 14.10 32.16 -7.99
C GLY A 296 14.82 32.61 -6.70
N LYS A 297 14.47 32.04 -5.53
CA LYS A 297 15.17 32.30 -4.26
C LYS A 297 16.40 31.42 -4.06
N LEU A 298 16.60 30.40 -4.89
CA LEU A 298 17.74 29.48 -4.84
C LEU A 298 18.87 29.88 -5.80
N VAL A 299 18.64 30.89 -6.63
CA VAL A 299 19.58 31.40 -7.64
C VAL A 299 19.83 32.90 -7.44
N ALA A 300 20.72 33.52 -8.21
CA ALA A 300 21.01 34.95 -8.02
C ALA A 300 19.79 35.83 -8.38
N GLU A 301 19.73 37.00 -7.73
CA GLU A 301 18.69 37.99 -8.00
C GLU A 301 18.73 38.44 -9.45
N GLY A 302 17.60 38.32 -10.15
CA GLY A 302 17.46 38.69 -11.56
C GLY A 302 17.70 37.57 -12.57
N ALA A 303 17.90 36.32 -12.12
CA ALA A 303 17.90 35.16 -13.01
C ALA A 303 16.57 35.04 -13.78
N GLU A 304 16.66 34.68 -15.07
CA GLU A 304 15.49 34.46 -15.92
C GLU A 304 15.06 32.99 -15.83
N LEU A 305 13.79 32.74 -15.51
CA LEU A 305 13.21 31.40 -15.44
C LEU A 305 12.20 31.22 -16.58
N THR A 306 12.38 30.18 -17.39
CA THR A 306 11.47 29.83 -18.49
C THR A 306 10.97 28.41 -18.28
N ALA A 307 9.66 28.18 -18.34
CA ALA A 307 9.10 26.84 -18.21
C ALA A 307 9.60 25.92 -19.35
N LEU A 308 9.91 24.69 -18.99
CA LEU A 308 10.24 23.60 -19.90
C LEU A 308 9.08 22.59 -19.90
N PRO A 309 8.81 21.93 -21.04
CA PRO A 309 7.79 20.90 -21.12
C PRO A 309 8.21 19.65 -20.34
N LEU A 310 7.24 19.02 -19.69
CA LEU A 310 7.38 17.76 -18.97
C LEU A 310 6.84 16.58 -19.79
N ASP A 311 7.09 16.55 -21.09
CA ASP A 311 6.63 15.45 -21.93
C ASP A 311 7.24 14.13 -21.45
N ASN A 312 6.39 13.12 -21.32
CA ASN A 312 6.76 11.79 -20.82
C ASN A 312 7.24 11.73 -19.36
N VAL A 313 7.01 12.78 -18.57
CA VAL A 313 7.29 12.77 -17.13
C VAL A 313 5.99 12.53 -16.37
N PHE A 314 5.81 11.31 -15.87
CA PHE A 314 4.68 10.87 -15.04
C PHE A 314 5.14 10.53 -13.61
N SER A 315 5.97 11.39 -13.04
CA SER A 315 6.56 11.22 -11.71
C SER A 315 6.02 12.26 -10.73
N THR A 316 6.65 12.42 -9.57
CA THR A 316 6.27 13.48 -8.61
C THR A 316 6.60 14.89 -9.13
N VAL A 317 7.37 15.02 -10.23
CA VAL A 317 7.76 16.31 -10.81
C VAL A 317 6.57 17.01 -11.46
N THR A 318 6.28 18.23 -11.01
CA THR A 318 5.15 19.04 -11.51
C THR A 318 5.56 20.28 -12.30
N GLY A 319 6.85 20.63 -12.25
CA GLY A 319 7.40 21.74 -13.01
C GLY A 319 8.88 21.55 -13.32
N ALA A 320 9.27 21.95 -14.52
CA ALA A 320 10.65 22.06 -14.96
C ALA A 320 10.88 23.45 -15.58
N TYR A 321 12.07 24.01 -15.36
CA TYR A 321 12.39 25.38 -15.73
C TYR A 321 13.86 25.49 -16.17
N LEU A 322 14.10 26.15 -17.30
CA LEU A 322 15.43 26.63 -17.65
C LEU A 322 15.69 27.92 -16.88
N ILE A 323 16.81 27.97 -16.18
CA ILE A 323 17.23 29.13 -15.40
C ILE A 323 18.50 29.71 -16.02
N LYS A 324 18.47 30.98 -16.41
CA LYS A 324 19.63 31.72 -16.91
C LYS A 324 20.08 32.73 -15.87
N ASP A 325 21.26 32.48 -15.29
CA ASP A 325 21.86 33.31 -14.25
C ASP A 325 23.27 33.74 -14.67
N GLY A 326 23.43 35.03 -15.00
CA GLY A 326 24.74 35.60 -15.31
C GLY A 326 25.47 34.96 -16.49
N GLY A 327 24.75 34.31 -17.41
CA GLY A 327 25.31 33.54 -18.54
C GLY A 327 25.59 32.06 -18.24
N THR A 328 25.28 31.58 -17.03
CA THR A 328 25.26 30.16 -16.68
C THR A 328 23.84 29.63 -16.78
N GLU A 329 23.69 28.41 -17.30
CA GLU A 329 22.40 27.73 -17.39
C GLU A 329 22.27 26.69 -16.27
N TYR A 330 21.12 26.71 -15.60
CA TYR A 330 20.69 25.74 -14.61
C TYR A 330 19.30 25.22 -14.96
N TYR A 331 18.90 24.12 -14.32
CA TYR A 331 17.60 23.49 -14.49
C TYR A 331 16.89 23.40 -13.15
N GLY A 332 15.78 24.11 -13.02
CA GLY A 332 14.94 24.12 -11.83
C GLY A 332 13.82 23.11 -11.94
N PHE A 333 13.57 22.37 -10.86
CA PHE A 333 12.47 21.41 -10.78
C PHE A 333 11.67 21.60 -9.51
N SER A 334 10.36 21.35 -9.59
CA SER A 334 9.48 21.16 -8.45
C SER A 334 8.96 19.72 -8.45
N ALA A 335 9.01 19.08 -7.29
CA ALA A 335 8.53 17.72 -7.07
C ALA A 335 7.58 17.69 -5.87
N ARG A 336 6.52 16.88 -5.97
CA ARG A 336 5.44 16.78 -4.98
C ARG A 336 5.25 15.34 -4.52
N ALA A 337 6.27 14.79 -3.87
CA ALA A 337 6.18 13.43 -3.35
C ALA A 337 5.12 13.30 -2.25
N LEU A 338 4.59 12.10 -2.07
CA LEU A 338 3.63 11.80 -1.02
C LEU A 338 4.38 11.56 0.29
N GLY A 339 4.26 12.50 1.23
CA GLY A 339 4.85 12.44 2.56
C GLY A 339 3.92 11.81 3.60
N TYR A 340 4.14 12.16 4.87
CA TYR A 340 3.35 11.64 5.98
C TYR A 340 1.84 11.87 5.78
N SER A 341 1.03 10.85 6.08
CA SER A 341 -0.42 10.84 5.83
C SER A 341 -0.82 11.08 4.37
N ASN A 342 0.06 10.74 3.41
CA ASN A 342 -0.11 10.98 1.97
C ASN A 342 -0.30 12.48 1.62
N LEU A 343 0.15 13.38 2.50
CA LEU A 343 0.16 14.81 2.22
C LEU A 343 1.32 15.16 1.28
N PRO A 344 1.14 16.10 0.34
CA PRO A 344 2.21 16.48 -0.58
C PRO A 344 3.38 17.13 0.16
N MET A 345 4.57 16.55 0.01
CA MET A 345 5.85 17.16 0.34
C MET A 345 6.41 17.84 -0.91
N ILE A 346 6.40 19.17 -0.90
CA ILE A 346 6.81 19.97 -2.06
C ILE A 346 8.29 20.31 -1.94
N CYS A 347 9.11 19.72 -2.80
CA CYS A 347 10.55 19.94 -2.90
C CYS A 347 10.90 20.72 -4.17
N TYR A 348 11.98 21.50 -4.09
CA TYR A 348 12.54 22.28 -5.18
C TYR A 348 14.02 21.98 -5.31
N PHE A 349 14.47 21.77 -6.54
CA PHE A 349 15.85 21.45 -6.87
C PHE A 349 16.35 22.35 -7.99
N VAL A 350 17.59 22.78 -7.91
CA VAL A 350 18.32 23.46 -8.99
C VAL A 350 19.52 22.60 -9.35
N LEU A 351 19.59 22.15 -10.58
CA LEU A 351 20.68 21.34 -11.12
C LEU A 351 21.53 22.19 -12.08
N ASP A 352 22.83 21.92 -12.15
CA ASP A 352 23.69 22.46 -13.19
C ASP A 352 23.52 21.72 -14.54
N GLY A 353 24.19 22.19 -15.59
CA GLY A 353 24.13 21.57 -16.91
C GLY A 353 24.67 20.13 -16.99
N ASN A 354 25.32 19.63 -15.94
CA ASN A 354 25.77 18.23 -15.84
C ASN A 354 24.83 17.38 -14.96
N GLY A 355 23.72 17.96 -14.49
CA GLY A 355 22.76 17.28 -13.61
C GLY A 355 23.21 17.20 -12.15
N ALA A 356 24.20 17.98 -11.71
CA ALA A 356 24.58 18.04 -10.31
C ALA A 356 23.68 19.03 -9.56
N ILE A 357 23.16 18.64 -8.39
CA ILE A 357 22.36 19.52 -7.56
C ILE A 357 23.23 20.69 -7.06
N VAL A 358 22.79 21.91 -7.33
CA VAL A 358 23.41 23.16 -6.84
C VAL A 358 22.74 23.59 -5.54
N ALA A 359 21.42 23.48 -5.47
CA ALA A 359 20.63 23.85 -4.31
C ALA A 359 19.33 23.03 -4.25
N MET A 360 18.85 22.79 -3.03
CA MET A 360 17.53 22.23 -2.81
C MET A 360 16.85 22.85 -1.59
N THR A 361 15.52 22.84 -1.58
CA THR A 361 14.71 23.16 -0.40
C THR A 361 13.36 22.44 -0.50
N ALA A 362 12.66 22.32 0.63
CA ALA A 362 11.24 21.97 0.64
C ALA A 362 10.42 23.14 1.21
N GLU A 363 9.09 23.11 1.02
CA GLU A 363 8.19 23.98 1.78
C GLU A 363 8.15 23.58 3.27
N GLU A 364 8.11 22.28 3.55
CA GLU A 364 8.16 21.69 4.88
C GLU A 364 8.73 20.26 4.78
N PHE A 365 9.72 19.91 5.62
CA PHE A 365 10.29 18.55 5.65
C PHE A 365 9.57 17.62 6.64
N ILE A 366 8.98 18.19 7.70
CA ILE A 366 8.28 17.43 8.73
C ILE A 366 6.80 17.82 8.68
N LEU A 367 6.05 17.15 7.81
CA LEU A 367 4.61 17.38 7.71
C LEU A 367 3.94 17.01 9.03
N MET A 368 3.01 17.86 9.48
CA MET A 368 2.36 17.71 10.79
C MET A 368 3.35 17.72 11.97
N GLY A 369 4.42 18.53 11.87
CA GLY A 369 5.52 18.57 12.85
C GLY A 369 5.12 18.79 14.31
N ASP A 370 3.97 19.43 14.58
CA ASP A 370 3.44 19.60 15.94
C ASP A 370 3.12 18.27 16.65
N TYR A 371 2.96 17.18 15.90
CA TYR A 371 2.69 15.84 16.43
C TYR A 371 3.97 15.00 16.64
N PHE A 372 5.13 15.49 16.21
CA PHE A 372 6.39 14.75 16.25
C PHE A 372 7.44 15.52 17.05
N THR A 373 8.05 14.85 18.04
CA THR A 373 9.07 15.49 18.91
C THR A 373 10.42 14.79 18.90
N ASP A 374 10.50 13.59 18.30
CA ASP A 374 11.69 12.73 18.36
C ASP A 374 12.55 12.75 17.08
N TYR A 375 12.26 13.62 16.11
CA TYR A 375 13.06 13.76 14.89
C TYR A 375 14.30 14.64 15.12
N ALA A 376 15.37 14.40 14.36
CA ALA A 376 16.57 15.24 14.36
C ALA A 376 16.84 15.79 12.96
N LEU A 377 16.71 17.11 12.81
CA LEU A 377 16.91 17.82 11.54
C LEU A 377 17.56 19.20 11.76
N ASP A 378 18.81 19.35 11.32
CA ASP A 378 19.38 20.68 11.03
C ASP A 378 19.13 20.96 9.55
N GLU A 379 18.11 21.75 9.25
CA GLU A 379 17.70 22.00 7.86
C GLU A 379 18.81 22.61 7.00
N ALA A 380 19.68 23.45 7.57
CA ALA A 380 20.73 24.10 6.80
C ALA A 380 21.80 23.10 6.39
N GLN A 381 22.23 22.25 7.33
CA GLN A 381 23.17 21.16 7.04
C GLN A 381 22.56 20.11 6.13
N TYR A 382 21.29 19.76 6.35
CA TYR A 382 20.56 18.79 5.54
C TYR A 382 20.50 19.22 4.08
N LYS A 383 20.05 20.46 3.79
CA LYS A 383 20.00 21.01 2.42
C LYS A 383 21.39 21.08 1.78
N ALA A 384 22.41 21.49 2.55
CA ALA A 384 23.78 21.57 2.05
C ALA A 384 24.36 20.20 1.67
N GLY A 385 23.89 19.11 2.29
CA GLY A 385 24.29 17.74 1.99
C GLY A 385 23.92 17.26 0.59
N PHE A 386 22.98 17.92 -0.09
CA PHE A 386 22.58 17.58 -1.46
C PHE A 386 23.50 18.20 -2.53
N ALA A 387 24.26 19.24 -2.19
CA ALA A 387 25.07 19.97 -3.17
C ALA A 387 26.15 19.06 -3.79
N GLY A 388 26.22 19.04 -5.11
CA GLY A 388 27.14 18.24 -5.91
C GLY A 388 26.69 16.81 -6.20
N LEU A 389 25.55 16.35 -5.65
CA LEU A 389 25.01 15.04 -5.98
C LEU A 389 24.48 15.02 -7.42
N THR A 390 24.88 14.01 -8.17
CA THR A 390 24.33 13.61 -9.47
C THR A 390 23.58 12.30 -9.35
N ALA A 391 22.84 11.92 -10.41
CA ALA A 391 22.20 10.61 -10.52
C ALA A 391 23.15 9.43 -10.22
N ASP A 392 24.41 9.51 -10.63
CA ASP A 392 25.41 8.46 -10.41
C ASP A 392 25.89 8.35 -8.95
N THR A 393 25.82 9.45 -8.20
CA THR A 393 26.27 9.53 -6.80
C THR A 393 25.13 9.46 -5.80
N TRP A 394 23.89 9.54 -6.29
CA TRP A 394 22.68 9.49 -5.51
C TRP A 394 22.42 8.07 -5.00
N THR A 395 22.22 7.94 -3.68
CA THR A 395 21.99 6.63 -3.03
C THR A 395 20.71 6.58 -2.21
N GLY A 396 19.99 7.69 -2.10
CA GLY A 396 18.85 7.83 -1.18
C GLY A 396 19.24 8.11 0.27
N GLU A 397 20.41 7.65 0.74
CA GLU A 397 20.86 7.86 2.12
C GLU A 397 20.98 9.34 2.51
N GLN A 398 21.25 10.22 1.54
CA GLN A 398 21.35 11.66 1.75
C GLN A 398 19.98 12.31 2.10
N ALA A 399 18.87 11.64 1.79
CA ALA A 399 17.52 12.06 2.18
C ALA A 399 17.12 11.62 3.59
N LEU A 400 17.97 10.88 4.32
CA LEU A 400 17.60 10.36 5.63
C LEU A 400 17.42 11.49 6.65
N ILE A 401 16.21 11.58 7.20
CA ILE A 401 15.88 12.40 8.36
C ILE A 401 15.63 11.45 9.53
N SER A 402 16.54 11.46 10.51
CA SER A 402 16.44 10.57 11.68
C SER A 402 15.12 10.79 12.42
N GLY A 403 14.37 9.70 12.63
CA GLY A 403 13.06 9.72 13.27
C GLY A 403 11.88 10.11 12.35
N ALA A 404 12.13 10.32 11.05
CA ALA A 404 11.10 10.72 10.09
C ALA A 404 11.22 9.90 8.78
N THR A 405 11.00 8.59 8.86
CA THR A 405 11.14 7.65 7.72
C THR A 405 10.28 8.04 6.52
N VAL A 406 9.00 8.39 6.71
CA VAL A 406 8.10 8.74 5.59
C VAL A 406 8.54 10.03 4.90
N SER A 407 8.99 11.03 5.66
CA SER A 407 9.59 12.25 5.10
C SER A 407 10.87 11.95 4.34
N SER A 408 11.70 11.05 4.86
CA SER A 408 12.95 10.64 4.20
C SER A 408 12.67 10.01 2.84
N ASN A 409 11.70 9.09 2.78
CA ASN A 409 11.28 8.44 1.54
C ASN A 409 10.73 9.47 0.54
N ALA A 410 9.88 10.40 0.98
CA ALA A 410 9.34 11.43 0.10
C ALA A 410 10.42 12.35 -0.50
N VAL A 411 11.42 12.77 0.28
CA VAL A 411 12.56 13.52 -0.28
C VAL A 411 13.38 12.65 -1.23
N ALA A 412 13.53 11.35 -0.94
CA ALA A 412 14.27 10.44 -1.80
C ALA A 412 13.59 10.21 -3.15
N ASP A 413 12.27 10.01 -3.15
CA ASP A 413 11.44 9.87 -4.34
C ASP A 413 11.51 11.15 -5.18
N ALA A 414 11.33 12.31 -4.54
CA ALA A 414 11.42 13.61 -5.21
C ALA A 414 12.78 13.85 -5.88
N ALA A 415 13.89 13.52 -5.22
CA ALA A 415 15.23 13.70 -5.79
C ALA A 415 15.49 12.72 -6.95
N THR A 416 15.07 11.47 -6.81
CA THR A 416 15.19 10.43 -7.85
C THR A 416 14.41 10.85 -9.10
N ASP A 417 13.16 11.26 -8.93
CA ASP A 417 12.29 11.72 -10.00
C ASP A 417 12.84 12.97 -10.70
N VAL A 418 13.51 13.86 -9.97
CA VAL A 418 14.15 15.05 -10.56
C VAL A 418 15.34 14.68 -11.43
N PHE A 419 16.16 13.70 -11.04
CA PHE A 419 17.25 13.23 -11.90
C PHE A 419 16.72 12.61 -13.20
N ASP A 420 15.66 11.81 -13.11
CA ASP A 420 15.03 11.19 -14.28
C ASP A 420 14.33 12.23 -15.18
N ALA A 421 13.66 13.22 -14.60
CA ALA A 421 13.07 14.33 -15.32
C ALA A 421 14.13 15.21 -16.00
N PHE A 422 15.26 15.49 -15.33
CA PHE A 422 16.38 16.23 -15.93
C PHE A 422 16.91 15.53 -17.18
N LYS A 423 17.11 14.22 -17.11
CA LYS A 423 17.51 13.43 -18.28
C LYS A 423 16.48 13.55 -19.41
N THR A 424 15.20 13.37 -19.10
CA THR A 424 14.11 13.45 -20.10
C THR A 424 14.05 14.82 -20.79
N VAL A 425 14.07 15.90 -20.01
CA VAL A 425 13.96 17.28 -20.52
C VAL A 425 15.18 17.67 -21.35
N THR A 426 16.38 17.22 -20.97
CA THR A 426 17.62 17.53 -21.71
C THR A 426 17.80 16.67 -22.95
N GLU A 427 17.39 15.40 -22.95
CA GLU A 427 17.39 14.52 -24.13
C GLU A 427 16.45 15.01 -25.24
N ASN A 428 15.31 15.62 -24.87
CA ASN A 428 14.38 16.26 -25.83
C ASN A 428 14.84 17.65 -26.30
N GLY A 429 16.01 18.13 -25.86
CA GLY A 429 16.52 19.47 -26.18
C GLY A 429 15.67 20.62 -25.61
N GLY A 430 14.78 20.32 -24.65
CA GLY A 430 13.79 21.28 -24.14
C GLY A 430 12.68 21.66 -25.13
N GLU A 431 12.58 20.98 -26.27
CA GLU A 431 11.50 21.14 -27.25
C GLU A 431 10.44 20.05 -27.01
N GLY A 432 9.15 20.43 -26.98
CA GLY A 432 8.09 19.48 -26.68
C GLY A 432 7.91 18.42 -27.78
N GLN A 433 7.53 17.19 -27.41
CA GLN A 433 7.32 16.06 -28.34
C GLN A 433 5.87 15.81 -28.71
#